data_AF-A0A2V8WDT8-F1
#
_entry.id   AF-A0A2V8WDT8-F1
#
_cell.length_a   1.000
_cell.length_b   1.000
_cell.length_c   1.000
_cell.angle_alpha   90.00
_cell.angle_beta   90.00
_cell.angle_gamma   90.00
#
_symmetry.space_group_name_H-M   'P 1'
#
loop_
_entity.id
_entity.type
_entity.pdbx_description
1 polymer ?
#
loop_
_entity_poly.entity_id
_entity_poly.type
_entity_poly.pdbx_seq_one_letter_code
_entity_poly.pdbx_strand_id
1 'polypeptide(L)' 'KIIANGPLAVKFTMEAIERGVEMPQEEGLFLEATLFGVACATEDMREGTKAFLEKRAPQFKGK' A
#
# COMPACT_ATOMS: atom_id res chain seq x y z
N LYS A 1 9.66 9.52 -7.62
CA LYS A 1 9.19 8.73 -8.79
C LYS A 1 8.31 7.60 -8.26
N ILE A 2 7.03 7.53 -8.65
CA ILE A 2 6.07 6.52 -8.15
C ILE A 2 6.47 5.10 -8.59
N ILE A 3 7.08 4.96 -9.78
CA ILE A 3 7.52 3.69 -10.36
C ILE A 3 8.51 2.87 -9.50
N ALA A 4 9.12 3.48 -8.48
CA ALA A 4 10.04 2.79 -7.56
C ALA A 4 9.34 2.22 -6.31
N ASN A 5 8.04 2.50 -6.13
CA ASN A 5 7.26 2.02 -5.00
C ASN A 5 6.64 0.65 -5.29
N GLY A 6 6.15 -0.03 -4.24
CA GLY A 6 5.44 -1.30 -4.38
C GLY A 6 4.17 -1.11 -5.23
N PRO A 7 4.03 -1.81 -6.36
CA PRO A 7 2.93 -1.57 -7.30
C PRO A 7 1.55 -1.90 -6.70
N LEU A 8 1.47 -2.92 -5.82
CA LEU A 8 0.22 -3.23 -5.12
C LEU A 8 -0.15 -2.14 -4.10
N ALA A 9 0.83 -1.61 -3.36
CA ALA A 9 0.60 -0.51 -2.43
C ALA A 9 0.09 0.74 -3.16
N VAL A 10 0.72 1.11 -4.29
CA VAL A 10 0.26 2.24 -5.12
C VAL A 10 -1.17 2.00 -5.63
N LYS A 11 -1.48 0.79 -6.09
CA LYS A 11 -2.83 0.44 -6.54
C LYS A 11 -3.86 0.61 -5.42
N PHE A 12 -3.59 0.09 -4.23
CA PHE A 12 -4.49 0.19 -3.09
C PHE A 12 -4.66 1.63 -2.59
N THR A 13 -3.60 2.44 -2.62
CA THR A 13 -3.70 3.87 -2.31
C THR A 13 -4.61 4.59 -3.30
N MET A 14 -4.49 4.32 -4.60
CA MET A 14 -5.38 4.93 -5.60
C MET A 14 -6.83 4.50 -5.41
N GLU A 15 -7.08 3.21 -5.17
CA GLU A 15 -8.43 2.67 -4.89
C GLU A 15 -9.05 3.35 -3.66
N ALA A 16 -8.27 3.52 -2.58
CA ALA A 16 -8.74 4.17 -1.36
C ALA A 16 -9.13 5.63 -1.61
N ILE A 17 -8.34 6.37 -2.40
CA ILE A 17 -8.61 7.77 -2.73
C ILE A 17 -9.83 7.89 -3.65
N GLU A 18 -9.86 7.12 -4.73
CA GLU A 18 -10.91 7.20 -5.76
C GLU A 18 -12.28 6.86 -5.18
N ARG A 19 -12.36 5.87 -4.30
CA ARG A 19 -13.64 5.43 -3.71
C ARG A 19 -13.94 6.14 -2.39
N GLY A 20 -12.93 6.36 -1.55
CA GLY A 20 -13.10 6.98 -0.24
C GLY A 20 -13.57 8.44 -0.31
N VAL A 21 -13.22 9.18 -1.37
CA VAL A 21 -13.67 10.57 -1.54
C VAL A 21 -15.18 10.71 -1.75
N GLU A 22 -15.84 9.66 -2.24
CA GLU A 22 -17.30 9.63 -2.47
C GLU A 22 -18.07 9.08 -1.26
N MET A 23 -17.37 8.73 -0.17
CA MET A 23 -17.95 8.08 1.01
C MET A 23 -18.01 9.02 2.22
N PRO A 24 -18.91 8.77 3.19
CA PRO A 24 -18.80 9.37 4.51
C PRO A 24 -17.42 9.09 5.13
N GLN A 25 -16.87 10.06 5.86
CA GLN A 25 -15.50 9.99 6.39
C GLN A 25 -15.21 8.67 7.14
N GLU A 26 -16.14 8.20 7.97
CA GLU A 26 -15.96 6.98 8.75
C GLU A 26 -15.84 5.73 7.86
N GLU A 27 -16.66 5.65 6.81
CA GLU A 27 -16.61 4.55 5.86
C GLU A 27 -15.35 4.61 4.98
N GLY A 28 -14.93 5.81 4.59
CA GLY A 28 -13.66 6.03 3.89
C GLY A 28 -12.46 5.56 4.71
N LEU A 29 -12.41 5.91 6.01
CA LEU A 29 -11.37 5.44 6.93
C LEU A 29 -11.40 3.90 7.09
N PHE A 30 -12.58 3.30 7.13
CA PHE A 30 -12.73 1.85 7.19
C PHE A 30 -12.21 1.16 5.91
N LEU A 31 -12.49 1.73 4.73
CA LEU A 31 -11.97 1.27 3.45
C LEU A 31 -10.43 1.38 3.42
N GLU A 32 -9.87 2.52 3.82
CA GLU A 32 -8.42 2.74 3.91
C GLU A 32 -7.74 1.71 4.80
N ALA A 33 -8.28 1.50 6.02
CA ALA A 33 -7.75 0.52 6.97
C ALA A 33 -7.80 -0.91 6.41
N THR A 34 -8.87 -1.26 5.70
CA THR A 34 -9.04 -2.57 5.06
C THR A 34 -8.00 -2.78 3.97
N LEU A 35 -7.85 -1.82 3.05
CA LEU A 35 -6.89 -1.89 1.96
C LEU A 35 -5.44 -1.91 2.47
N PHE A 36 -5.15 -1.13 3.53
CA PHE A 36 -3.87 -1.19 4.21
C PHE A 36 -3.61 -2.58 4.83
N GLY A 37 -4.62 -3.19 5.46
CA GLY A 37 -4.52 -4.56 5.97
C GLY A 37 -4.18 -5.58 4.89
N VAL A 38 -4.78 -5.46 3.71
CA VAL A 38 -4.46 -6.30 2.54
C VAL A 38 -3.03 -6.03 2.05
N ALA A 39 -2.61 -4.77 1.97
CA ALA A 39 -1.25 -4.40 1.60
C ALA A 39 -0.21 -5.03 2.54
N CYS A 40 -0.51 -5.08 3.85
CA CYS A 40 0.36 -5.69 4.85
C CYS A 40 0.60 -7.19 4.67
N ALA A 41 -0.30 -7.89 3.96
CA ALA A 41 -0.16 -9.31 3.69
C ALA A 41 0.76 -9.63 2.50
N THR A 42 1.14 -8.63 1.70
CA THR A 42 1.95 -8.79 0.48
C THR A 42 3.42 -9.13 0.77
N GLU A 43 4.09 -9.78 -0.19
CA GLU A 43 5.54 -9.98 -0.15
C GLU A 43 6.28 -8.64 -0.22
N ASP A 44 5.76 -7.69 -1.00
CA ASP A 44 6.32 -6.35 -1.14
C ASP A 44 6.36 -5.57 0.19
N MET A 45 5.36 -5.76 1.07
CA MET A 45 5.42 -5.19 2.42
C MET A 45 6.59 -5.78 3.23
N ARG A 46 6.75 -7.11 3.18
CA ARG A 46 7.84 -7.80 3.90
C ARG A 46 9.21 -7.37 3.37
N GLU A 47 9.35 -7.25 2.05
CA GLU A 47 10.58 -6.77 1.41
C GLU A 47 10.85 -5.30 1.71
N GLY A 48 9.83 -4.43 1.66
CA GLY A 48 9.98 -3.01 1.97
C GLY A 48 10.46 -2.78 3.41
N THR A 49 9.85 -3.46 4.37
CA THR A 49 10.25 -3.41 5.79
C THR A 49 11.64 -4.00 6.01
N LYS A 50 11.96 -5.14 5.39
CA LYS A 50 13.30 -5.74 5.44
C LYS A 50 14.38 -4.83 4.86
N ALA A 51 14.15 -4.29 3.66
CA ALA A 51 15.09 -3.40 2.97
C ALA A 51 15.33 -2.11 3.77
N PHE A 52 14.28 -1.57 4.42
CA PHE A 52 14.40 -0.44 5.33
C PHE A 52 15.31 -0.75 6.52
N LEU A 53 15.09 -1.88 7.20
CA LEU A 53 15.93 -2.32 8.32
C LEU A 53 17.38 -2.58 7.90
N GLU A 54 17.58 -3.14 6.70
CA GLU A 54 18.89 -3.44 6.11
C GLU A 54 19.55 -2.21 5.44
N LYS A 55 18.90 -1.05 5.43
CA LYS A 55 19.38 0.21 4.81
C LYS A 55 19.78 0.06 3.34
N ARG A 56 19.01 -0.72 2.57
CA ARG A 56 19.19 -0.91 1.14
C ARG A 56 17.93 -0.53 0.36
N ALA A 57 18.05 -0.41 -0.95
CA ALA A 57 16.88 -0.23 -1.82
C ALA A 57 16.00 -1.50 -1.81
N PRO A 58 14.67 -1.37 -1.71
CA PRO A 58 13.75 -2.49 -1.82
C PRO A 58 13.62 -2.99 -3.26
N GLN A 59 13.32 -4.27 -3.42
CA GLN A 59 13.04 -4.89 -4.72
C GLN A 59 11.59 -5.38 -4.79
N PHE A 60 10.69 -4.48 -5.20
CA PHE A 60 9.27 -4.82 -5.33
C PHE A 60 8.97 -5.68 -6.56
N LYS A 61 8.09 -6.66 -6.41
CA LYS A 61 7.70 -7.64 -7.44
C LYS A 61 6.20 -7.67 -7.73
N GLY A 62 5.39 -6.90 -6.98
CA GLY A 62 3.94 -6.85 -7.13
C GLY A 62 3.24 -8.12 -6.66
N LYS A 63 3.69 -8.66 -5.53
CA LYS A 63 3.16 -9.86 -4.87
C LYS A 63 3.01 -9.63 -3.39
#